data_AF-A0A2V6QBD1-F1
#
_entry.id   AF-A0A2V6QBD1-F1
#
_cell.length_a   1.000
_cell.length_b   1.000
_cell.length_c   1.000
_cell.angle_alpha   90.00
_cell.angle_beta   90.00
_cell.angle_gamma   90.00
#
_symmetry.space_group_name_H-M   'P 1'
#
loop_
_entity.id
_entity.type
_entity.pdbx_description
1 polymer ?
#
loop_
_entity_poly.entity_id
_entity_poly.type
_entity_poly.pdbx_seq_one_letter_code
_entity_poly.pdbx_strand_id
1 'polypeptide(L)'
;MVELMDPEQQVAIWIHDEAARLFLATLRKPDEGETSAWFINGVIINRQAPIGVWVDVAYVEERRTQADGTRKTIRYGMKPGQCVVRWEYIIKVQLLEDAKTPPEDPRPMPGYL
;
A
#
# COMPACT_ATOMS: atom_id res chain seq x y z
N MET A 1 -0.92 21.26 4.35
CA MET A 1 -1.97 21.01 5.36
C MET A 1 -2.36 19.55 5.16
N VAL A 2 -1.93 18.64 6.04
CA VAL A 2 -2.32 17.23 5.94
C VAL A 2 -3.78 17.20 6.40
N GLU A 3 -4.71 16.86 5.51
CA GLU A 3 -6.09 16.60 5.92
C GLU A 3 -6.05 15.56 7.04
N LEU A 4 -6.64 15.90 8.18
CA LEU A 4 -6.68 15.04 9.35
C LEU A 4 -7.44 13.77 8.95
N MET A 5 -6.73 12.65 8.87
CA MET A 5 -7.35 11.35 8.66
C MET A 5 -8.05 10.94 9.93
N ASP A 6 -9.36 10.69 9.85
CA ASP A 6 -10.13 10.30 11.01
C ASP A 6 -9.88 8.81 11.32
N PRO A 7 -9.77 8.44 12.61
CA PRO A 7 -9.78 7.05 12.99
C PRO A 7 -11.04 6.34 12.46
N GLU A 8 -10.96 5.02 12.32
CA GLU A 8 -12.03 4.16 11.80
C GLU A 8 -12.32 4.32 10.30
N GLN A 9 -11.62 5.23 9.61
CA GLN A 9 -11.71 5.32 8.16
C GLN A 9 -10.97 4.18 7.48
N GLN A 10 -11.64 3.57 6.50
CA GLN A 10 -11.02 2.59 5.62
C GLN A 10 -10.04 3.30 4.67
N VAL A 11 -8.86 2.71 4.49
CA VAL A 11 -7.79 3.29 3.69
C VAL A 11 -7.08 2.26 2.82
N ALA A 12 -6.62 2.72 1.66
CA ALA A 12 -5.55 2.10 0.89
C ALA A 12 -4.33 3.00 0.89
N ILE A 13 -3.20 2.46 1.33
CA ILE A 13 -1.91 3.17 1.34
C ILE A 13 -1.00 2.52 0.30
N TRP A 14 -0.78 3.22 -0.79
CA TRP A 14 0.18 2.82 -1.82
C TRP A 14 1.59 3.07 -1.32
N ILE A 15 2.46 2.06 -1.45
CA ILE A 15 3.82 2.11 -0.92
C ILE A 15 4.85 1.75 -1.97
N HIS A 16 6.09 2.20 -1.75
CA HIS A 16 7.23 1.79 -2.56
C HIS A 16 7.48 0.29 -2.45
N ASP A 17 7.98 -0.31 -3.53
CA ASP A 17 8.32 -1.74 -3.59
C ASP A 17 9.35 -2.13 -2.51
N GLU A 18 10.33 -1.26 -2.22
CA GLU A 18 11.27 -1.44 -1.11
C GLU A 18 10.57 -1.56 0.25
N ALA A 19 9.59 -0.69 0.51
CA ALA A 19 8.82 -0.73 1.75
C ALA A 19 7.99 -2.02 1.85
N ALA A 20 7.33 -2.43 0.76
CA ALA A 20 6.57 -3.68 0.73
C ALA A 20 7.43 -4.90 1.08
N ARG A 21 8.68 -4.94 0.58
CA ARG A 21 9.64 -6.00 0.90
C ARG A 21 10.03 -6.02 2.36
N LEU A 22 10.29 -4.85 2.94
CA LEU A 22 10.59 -4.70 4.36
C LEU A 22 9.40 -5.16 5.21
N PHE A 23 8.18 -4.76 4.85
CA PHE A 23 6.94 -5.16 5.53
C PHE A 23 6.71 -6.68 5.51
N LEU A 24 6.93 -7.31 4.37
CA LEU A 24 6.68 -8.75 4.18
C LEU A 24 7.89 -9.62 4.51
N ALA A 25 9.00 -9.02 4.98
CA ALA A 25 10.29 -9.69 5.18
C ALA A 25 10.73 -10.55 3.98
N THR A 26 10.41 -10.13 2.76
CA THR A 26 10.68 -10.89 1.53
C THR A 26 11.89 -10.34 0.79
N LEU A 27 12.82 -11.22 0.46
CA LEU A 27 13.99 -10.90 -0.38
C LEU A 27 13.70 -11.03 -1.88
N ARG A 28 12.49 -11.45 -2.28
CA ARG A 28 12.16 -11.74 -3.68
C ARG A 28 12.10 -10.45 -4.51
N LYS A 29 13.14 -10.16 -5.29
CA LYS A 29 13.13 -9.11 -6.34
C LYS A 29 12.22 -9.52 -7.50
N PRO A 30 11.58 -8.56 -8.20
CA PRO A 30 10.82 -8.88 -9.39
C PRO A 30 11.81 -9.44 -10.41
N ASP A 31 11.39 -10.44 -11.16
CA ASP A 31 12.20 -10.97 -12.25
C ASP A 31 12.31 -9.90 -13.37
N GLU A 32 13.29 -10.02 -14.26
CA GLU A 32 13.49 -9.03 -15.33
C GLU A 32 12.23 -8.91 -16.21
N GLY A 33 11.70 -7.69 -16.36
CA GLY A 33 10.44 -7.42 -17.06
C GLY A 33 9.18 -7.52 -16.19
N GLU A 34 9.29 -7.94 -14.91
CA GLU A 34 8.18 -7.86 -13.96
C GLU A 34 8.11 -6.48 -13.28
N THR A 35 6.88 -6.02 -13.01
CA THR A 35 6.64 -4.83 -12.18
C THR A 35 5.60 -5.14 -11.11
N SER A 36 5.74 -4.52 -9.95
CA SER A 36 4.81 -4.70 -8.83
C SER A 36 4.36 -3.35 -8.28
N ALA A 37 3.04 -3.19 -8.16
CA ALA A 37 2.44 -2.08 -7.42
C ALA A 37 1.85 -2.63 -6.12
N TRP A 38 2.10 -1.92 -5.01
CA TRP A 38 1.79 -2.41 -3.67
C TRP A 38 0.90 -1.45 -2.92
N PHE A 39 -0.10 -1.99 -2.23
CA PHE A 39 -0.85 -1.21 -1.26
C PHE A 39 -1.20 -2.01 0.00
N ILE A 40 -1.33 -1.28 1.09
CA ILE A 40 -1.83 -1.75 2.38
C ILE A 40 -3.31 -1.38 2.44
N ASN A 41 -4.18 -2.37 2.67
CA ASN A 41 -5.59 -2.16 2.96
C ASN A 41 -5.83 -2.32 4.46
N GLY A 42 -6.48 -1.34 5.08
CA GLY A 42 -6.77 -1.39 6.50
C GLY A 42 -7.57 -0.22 7.00
N VAL A 43 -7.64 -0.08 8.32
CA VAL A 43 -8.39 0.97 9.00
C VAL A 43 -7.44 1.87 9.77
N ILE A 44 -7.63 3.18 9.67
CA ILE A 44 -6.82 4.15 10.40
C ILE A 44 -7.16 4.06 11.88
N ILE A 45 -6.15 3.93 12.75
CA ILE A 45 -6.37 3.77 14.20
C ILE A 45 -5.88 4.98 15.02
N ASN A 46 -5.17 5.93 14.41
CA ASN A 46 -4.72 7.13 15.12
C ASN A 46 -4.70 8.37 14.19
N ARG A 47 -5.31 9.45 14.68
CA ARG A 47 -5.51 10.74 13.99
C ARG A 47 -4.23 11.59 13.88
N GLN A 48 -3.22 11.33 14.72
CA GLN A 48 -2.06 12.22 14.88
C GLN A 48 -0.75 11.43 15.05
N ALA A 49 -0.30 10.77 13.97
CA ALA A 49 1.08 10.30 13.91
C ALA A 49 1.98 11.29 13.17
N PRO A 50 2.98 11.89 13.84
CA PRO A 50 3.91 12.80 13.17
C PRO A 50 4.79 12.08 12.13
N ILE A 51 4.94 10.76 12.25
CA ILE A 51 5.89 9.96 11.47
C ILE A 51 5.25 9.13 10.35
N GLY A 52 3.92 9.06 10.27
CA GLY A 52 3.23 8.19 9.31
C GLY A 52 1.72 8.05 9.57
N VAL A 53 1.14 7.00 9.01
CA VAL A 53 -0.26 6.61 9.25
C VAL A 53 -0.27 5.33 10.09
N TRP A 54 -0.94 5.35 11.25
CA TRP A 54 -1.21 4.12 12.00
C TRP A 54 -2.42 3.41 11.42
N VAL A 55 -2.23 2.14 11.08
CA VAL A 55 -3.24 1.33 10.42
C VAL A 55 -3.34 -0.03 11.09
N ASP A 56 -4.57 -0.49 11.29
CA ASP A 56 -4.89 -1.90 11.49
C ASP A 56 -5.06 -2.57 10.13
N VAL A 57 -4.06 -3.37 9.75
CA VAL A 57 -3.91 -3.93 8.41
C VAL A 57 -4.77 -5.17 8.25
N ALA A 58 -5.70 -5.11 7.30
CA ALA A 58 -6.46 -6.27 6.86
C ALA A 58 -5.62 -7.17 5.96
N TYR A 59 -4.96 -6.58 4.96
CA TYR A 59 -4.04 -7.29 4.06
C TYR A 59 -3.11 -6.31 3.33
N VAL A 60 -2.03 -6.86 2.78
CA VAL A 60 -1.19 -6.20 1.78
C VAL A 60 -1.46 -6.86 0.44
N GLU A 61 -1.68 -6.08 -0.61
CA GLU A 61 -1.92 -6.59 -1.96
C GLU A 61 -0.79 -6.17 -2.90
N GLU A 62 -0.27 -7.16 -3.64
CA GLU A 62 0.60 -6.97 -4.80
C GLU A 62 -0.23 -7.05 -6.07
N ARG A 63 -0.15 -6.01 -6.89
CA ARG A 63 -0.58 -6.04 -8.30
C ARG A 63 0.66 -6.20 -9.15
N ARG A 64 0.96 -7.44 -9.53
CA ARG A 64 2.12 -7.79 -10.34
C ARG A 64 1.75 -7.83 -11.81
N THR A 65 2.55 -7.19 -12.66
CA THR A 65 2.55 -7.41 -14.10
C THR A 65 3.74 -8.29 -14.45
N GLN A 66 3.48 -9.44 -15.05
CA GLN A 66 4.50 -10.38 -15.52
C GLN A 66 5.13 -9.88 -16.84
N ALA A 67 6.26 -10.47 -17.22
CA ALA A 67 6.97 -10.11 -18.45
C ALA A 67 6.14 -10.31 -19.73
N ASP A 68 5.15 -11.21 -19.70
CA ASP A 68 4.19 -11.43 -20.80
C ASP A 68 3.02 -10.41 -20.81
N GLY A 69 3.01 -9.45 -19.87
CA GLY A 69 1.96 -8.47 -19.69
C GLY A 69 0.78 -8.95 -18.82
N THR A 70 0.77 -10.21 -18.38
CA THR A 70 -0.30 -10.76 -17.56
C THR A 70 -0.30 -10.12 -16.17
N ARG A 71 -1.47 -9.67 -15.71
CA ARG A 71 -1.66 -9.13 -14.35
C ARG A 71 -2.04 -10.23 -13.37
N LYS A 72 -1.35 -10.28 -12.24
CA LYS A 72 -1.61 -11.18 -11.12
C LYS A 72 -1.76 -10.38 -9.84
N THR A 73 -2.82 -10.68 -9.10
CA THR A 73 -3.06 -10.11 -7.76
C THR A 73 -2.69 -11.14 -6.69
N ILE A 74 -1.91 -10.73 -5.70
CA ILE A 74 -1.51 -11.58 -4.57
C ILE A 74 -1.82 -10.84 -3.27
N ARG A 75 -2.47 -11.53 -2.33
CA ARG A 75 -2.81 -10.97 -1.01
C ARG A 75 -2.01 -11.65 0.09
N TYR A 76 -1.44 -10.83 0.95
CA TYR A 76 -0.65 -11.23 2.09
C TYR A 76 -1.37 -10.82 3.37
N GLY A 77 -1.54 -11.76 4.30
CA GLY A 77 -1.95 -11.47 5.66
C GLY A 77 -0.77 -10.95 6.49
N MET A 78 -1.05 -10.07 7.44
CA MET A 78 -0.05 -9.46 8.32
C MET A 78 -0.27 -9.86 9.79
N LYS A 79 0.81 -10.21 10.51
CA LYS A 79 0.80 -10.41 11.96
C LYS A 79 2.11 -9.88 12.60
N PRO A 80 2.05 -8.95 13.58
CA PRO A 80 0.85 -8.28 14.08
C PRO A 80 0.21 -7.37 13.00
N GLY A 81 -1.12 -7.22 13.06
CA GLY A 81 -1.89 -6.46 12.06
C GLY A 81 -1.73 -4.95 12.19
N GLN A 82 -1.40 -4.44 13.38
CA GLN A 82 -1.29 -3.00 13.63
C GLN A 82 0.14 -2.51 13.42
N CYS A 83 0.32 -1.49 12.58
CA CYS A 83 1.63 -0.90 12.31
C CYS A 83 1.52 0.58 11.92
N VAL A 84 2.66 1.28 12.01
CA VAL A 84 2.81 2.61 11.40
C VAL A 84 3.44 2.47 10.02
N VAL A 85 2.77 3.00 9.00
CA VAL A 85 3.34 3.16 7.67
C VAL A 85 3.99 4.54 7.61
N ARG A 86 5.32 4.58 7.57
CA ARG A 86 6.07 5.84 7.63
C ARG A 86 5.90 6.66 6.36
N TRP A 87 5.87 7.99 6.50
CA TRP A 87 5.63 8.91 5.39
C TRP A 87 6.57 8.70 4.21
N GLU A 88 7.85 8.43 4.46
CA GLU A 88 8.84 8.24 3.38
C GLU A 88 8.60 7.01 2.50
N TYR A 89 7.74 6.09 2.94
CA TYR A 89 7.40 4.87 2.20
C TYR A 89 6.09 4.97 1.44
N ILE A 90 5.33 6.05 1.62
CA ILE A 90 4.00 6.24 1.06
C ILE A 90 4.09 7.00 -0.26
N ILE A 91 3.49 6.42 -1.30
CA ILE A 91 3.28 7.06 -2.61
C ILE A 91 1.98 7.88 -2.58
N LYS A 92 0.89 7.26 -2.10
CA LYS A 92 -0.46 7.84 -2.08
C LYS A 92 -1.27 7.23 -0.95
N VAL A 93 -2.04 8.06 -0.24
CA VAL A 93 -3.10 7.59 0.65
C VAL A 93 -4.45 7.83 -0.01
N GLN A 94 -5.32 6.83 0.01
CA GLN A 94 -6.67 6.91 -0.54
C GLN A 94 -7.66 6.43 0.51
N LEU A 95 -8.56 7.31 0.93
CA LEU A 95 -9.73 6.91 1.72
C LEU A 95 -10.68 6.10 0.84
N LEU A 96 -11.24 5.05 1.41
CA LEU A 96 -12.17 4.14 0.74
C LEU A 96 -13.54 4.23 1.42
N GLU A 97 -14.60 3.99 0.65
CA GLU A 97 -15.96 3.90 1.21
C GLU A 97 -16.08 2.68 2.13
N ASP A 98 -15.52 1.53 1.71
CA ASP A 98 -15.45 0.31 2.52
C ASP A 98 -14.26 -0.59 2.12
N ALA A 99 -14.06 -1.69 2.85
CA ALA A 99 -12.94 -2.61 2.66
C ALA A 99 -12.93 -3.34 1.30
N LYS A 100 -14.06 -3.37 0.59
CA LYS A 100 -14.22 -3.99 -0.73
C LYS A 100 -14.03 -2.99 -1.87
N THR A 101 -14.08 -1.69 -1.60
CA THR A 101 -13.78 -0.65 -2.60
C THR A 101 -12.37 -0.86 -3.14
N PRO A 102 -12.20 -1.16 -4.45
CA PRO A 102 -10.87 -1.32 -5.01
C PRO A 102 -10.17 0.04 -5.09
N PRO A 103 -8.93 0.17 -4.61
CA PRO A 103 -8.19 1.42 -4.75
C PRO A 103 -7.79 1.65 -6.19
N GLU A 104 -7.77 2.92 -6.58
CA GLU A 104 -7.31 3.36 -7.88
C GLU A 104 -5.78 3.31 -7.92
N ASP A 105 -5.25 2.72 -9.00
CA ASP A 105 -3.81 2.71 -9.24
C ASP A 105 -3.24 4.15 -9.19
N PRO A 106 -2.06 4.35 -8.58
CA PRO A 106 -1.41 5.64 -8.62
C PRO A 106 -1.11 5.99 -10.09
N ARG A 107 -1.53 7.17 -10.51
CA ARG A 107 -1.23 7.65 -11.87
C ARG A 107 0.29 7.76 -12.01
N PRO A 108 0.87 7.32 -13.14
CA PRO A 108 2.27 7.58 -13.42
C PRO A 108 2.51 9.09 -13.39
N MET A 109 3.64 9.52 -12.82
CA MET A 109 4.00 10.94 -12.89
C MET A 109 4.09 11.35 -14.37
N PRO A 110 3.47 12.49 -14.76
CA PRO A 110 3.65 13.02 -16.10
C PRO A 110 5.16 13.18 -16.38
N GLY A 111 5.66 12.53 -17.44
CA GLY A 111 7.08 12.58 -17.84
C GLY A 111 7.92 11.35 -17.51
N TYR A 112 7.34 10.31 -16.89
CA TYR A 112 7.97 9.00 -16.72
C TYR A 112 7.25 7.94 -17.60
N LEU A 113 7.52 7.96 -18.90
CA LEU A 113 7.27 6.85 -19.85
C LEU A 113 8.45 6.77 -20.82
#